data_AF-A0AA90GVX7-F1
#
_entry.id   AF-A0AA90GVX7-F1
#
_cell.length_a   1.000
_cell.length_b   1.000
_cell.length_c   1.000
_cell.angle_alpha   90.00
_cell.angle_beta   90.00
_cell.angle_gamma   90.00
#
_symmetry.space_group_name_H-M   'P 1'
#
loop_
_entity.id
_entity.type
_entity.pdbx_description
1 polymer ?
#
loop_
_entity_poly.entity_id
_entity_poly.type
_entity_poly.pdbx_seq_one_letter_code
_entity_poly.pdbx_strand_id
1 'polypeptide(L)'
;MRRTPLPWLGMLLLAYLLVPVAAFFVRLPGTDWKQAAAPGVGAALWLSVYTASIATLVIVVLGIPLGYLLARSRGRFAHLIGVAVQLPLALPPLISGILLIFVVGPYTRLGRLFGGGLTDSVTGIVLAQVFVAAPFLVIAARSAFAEVDPAAEEVAATLGHGRLARFARVALPGAAGGIRSGVLLSWLRAFGEFGATVVLAYNPNALPVFVYVQFSGSGLPGTTIPVLLTLGAALVVLLLADRRPGGRGLLRRRPSVLPQPVAPTAVAGPLLELSVRAHVGGFRLDVDHRAGARRLAILGPSGAGKSCTLRVIAGLLTPDAGHLRAGGADLLGVPAERRGIGYLPQDSSLLPRMRLADQITFGVGSDPAVAAFWARRLGIDGLLDRYPDQLSGGQRRRAAMARALARQPRILLFDEPFTGLDTPVREELRLLLRTVTRETGLTTVLVTHDPVDAAMLADEVVVMDGGRVLQAGPQREVFARPASPAVARLLGVRNLRLGHVRDGRLVDGDLTVTLAAPVPDGPATWCVRPEDVRIGVSPAPGRAPATGDAGYAGGADAPAVGAVVRDVIHLGAVAEVVAATPAGTELTAHVPALGAPAPGTAVRLTVPPGAVTTWPRGT
;
A
#
# COMPACT_ATOMS: atom_id res chain seq x y z
N MET A 1 -15.18 -18.88 29.38
CA MET A 1 -15.25 -19.63 28.12
C MET A 1 -16.60 -20.33 28.03
N ARG A 2 -17.60 -19.67 27.43
CA ARG A 2 -18.94 -20.25 27.23
C ARG A 2 -18.88 -21.34 26.16
N ARG A 3 -19.68 -22.41 26.33
CA ARG A 3 -19.81 -23.57 25.43
C ARG A 3 -20.31 -23.14 24.04
N THR A 4 -19.40 -22.68 23.17
CA THR A 4 -19.71 -22.58 21.74
C THR A 4 -19.72 -23.99 21.15
N PRO A 5 -20.59 -24.31 20.19
CA PRO A 5 -20.59 -25.63 19.53
C PRO A 5 -19.39 -25.84 18.61
N LEU A 6 -18.60 -24.80 18.35
CA LEU A 6 -17.47 -24.80 17.43
C LEU A 6 -16.39 -25.86 17.74
N PRO A 7 -15.94 -26.07 18.99
CA PRO A 7 -14.96 -27.10 19.29
C PRO A 7 -15.53 -28.51 19.11
N TRP A 8 -16.82 -28.70 19.39
CA TRP A 8 -17.48 -29.99 19.22
C TRP A 8 -17.63 -30.38 17.75
N LEU A 9 -18.07 -29.44 16.90
CA LEU A 9 -18.13 -29.64 15.46
C LEU A 9 -16.74 -29.94 14.87
N GLY A 10 -15.70 -29.24 15.35
CA GLY A 10 -14.31 -29.50 14.97
C GLY A 10 -13.83 -30.89 15.39
N MET A 11 -14.13 -31.32 16.62
CA MET A 11 -13.81 -32.66 17.11
C MET A 11 -14.54 -33.76 16.33
N LEU A 12 -15.80 -33.55 15.96
CA LEU A 12 -16.58 -34.52 15.19
C LEU A 12 -15.96 -34.76 13.81
N LEU A 13 -15.58 -33.70 13.10
CA LEU A 13 -14.89 -33.81 11.81
C LEU A 13 -13.51 -34.47 11.97
N LEU A 14 -12.77 -34.10 13.02
CA LEU A 14 -11.48 -34.72 13.31
C LEU A 14 -11.61 -36.23 13.56
N ALA A 15 -12.60 -36.64 14.35
CA ALA A 15 -12.89 -38.05 14.59
C ALA A 15 -13.25 -38.77 13.29
N TYR A 16 -14.12 -38.19 12.45
CA TYR A 16 -14.46 -38.76 11.14
C TYR A 16 -13.23 -39.00 10.25
N LEU A 17 -12.27 -38.07 10.24
CA LEU A 17 -11.03 -38.21 9.46
C LEU A 17 -10.05 -39.22 10.06
N LEU A 18 -9.95 -39.30 11.40
CA LEU A 18 -8.95 -40.13 12.07
C LEU A 18 -9.41 -41.57 12.35
N VAL A 19 -10.71 -41.83 12.52
CA VAL A 19 -11.24 -43.17 12.85
C VAL A 19 -10.86 -44.23 11.80
N PRO A 20 -10.98 -43.99 10.47
CA PRO A 20 -10.55 -44.98 9.47
C PRO A 20 -9.05 -45.30 9.55
N VAL A 21 -8.23 -44.27 9.80
CA VAL A 21 -6.77 -44.43 9.96
C VAL A 21 -6.47 -45.23 11.22
N ALA A 22 -7.10 -44.90 12.35
CA ALA A 22 -6.95 -45.64 13.60
C ALA A 22 -7.42 -47.10 13.46
N ALA A 23 -8.55 -47.35 12.80
CA ALA A 23 -9.05 -48.69 12.53
C ALA A 23 -8.08 -49.53 11.67
N PHE A 24 -7.39 -48.89 10.73
CA PHE A 24 -6.31 -49.53 9.97
C PHE A 24 -5.14 -49.95 10.89
N PHE A 25 -4.70 -49.08 11.81
CA PHE A 25 -3.63 -49.40 12.77
C PHE A 25 -4.00 -50.49 13.77
N VAL A 26 -5.28 -50.66 14.11
CA VAL A 26 -5.74 -51.77 14.97
C VAL A 26 -5.61 -53.12 14.26
N ARG A 27 -5.71 -53.17 12.93
CA ARG A 27 -5.61 -54.42 12.14
C ARG A 27 -4.18 -54.82 11.77
N LEU A 28 -3.22 -53.92 11.97
CA LEU A 28 -1.81 -54.10 11.61
C LEU A 28 -1.10 -55.30 12.28
N PRO A 29 -1.38 -55.70 13.53
CA PRO A 29 -0.73 -56.86 14.16
C PRO A 29 -0.95 -58.20 13.43
N GLY A 30 -1.99 -58.33 12.60
CA GLY A 30 -2.28 -59.53 11.79
C GLY A 30 -1.67 -59.54 10.39
N THR A 31 -0.75 -58.61 10.08
CA THR A 31 -0.21 -58.43 8.73
C THR A 31 0.89 -59.44 8.41
N ASP A 32 0.81 -60.07 7.24
CA ASP A 32 1.91 -60.88 6.70
C ASP A 32 3.01 -59.97 6.12
N TRP A 33 4.01 -59.67 6.95
CA TRP A 33 5.14 -58.82 6.58
C TRP A 33 6.00 -59.37 5.45
N LYS A 34 5.88 -60.65 5.08
CA LYS A 34 6.57 -61.20 3.89
C LYS A 34 6.09 -60.52 2.61
N GLN A 35 4.86 -60.01 2.59
CA GLN A 35 4.33 -59.21 1.48
C GLN A 35 5.07 -57.87 1.30
N ALA A 36 5.86 -57.41 2.28
CA ALA A 36 6.70 -56.21 2.13
C ALA A 36 7.81 -56.40 1.11
N ALA A 37 8.28 -57.64 0.98
CA ALA A 37 9.25 -58.07 -0.02
C ALA A 37 8.58 -58.55 -1.31
N ALA A 38 7.25 -58.38 -1.46
CA ALA A 38 6.56 -58.78 -2.67
C ALA A 38 7.14 -58.00 -3.88
N PRO A 39 7.39 -58.69 -5.01
CA PRO A 39 7.88 -58.05 -6.22
C PRO A 39 6.97 -56.89 -6.63
N GLY A 40 7.55 -55.71 -6.87
CA GLY A 40 6.84 -54.55 -7.42
C GLY A 40 6.37 -53.50 -6.41
N VAL A 41 6.25 -53.80 -5.11
CA VAL A 41 5.78 -52.81 -4.10
C VAL A 41 6.71 -51.59 -4.03
N GLY A 42 8.02 -51.83 -3.90
CA GLY A 42 9.03 -50.76 -3.86
C GLY A 42 9.15 -49.99 -5.18
N ALA A 43 9.07 -50.71 -6.31
CA ALA A 43 9.06 -50.11 -7.63
C ALA A 43 7.84 -49.20 -7.82
N ALA A 44 6.69 -49.59 -7.27
CA ALA A 44 5.47 -48.82 -7.40
C ALA A 44 5.45 -47.55 -6.55
N LEU A 45 5.94 -47.64 -5.32
CA LEU A 45 6.17 -46.47 -4.48
C LEU A 45 7.15 -45.49 -5.16
N TRP A 46 8.27 -46.00 -5.67
CA TRP A 46 9.27 -45.17 -6.37
C TRP A 46 8.68 -44.46 -7.58
N LEU A 47 7.99 -45.20 -8.46
CA LEU A 47 7.39 -44.62 -9.67
C LEU A 47 6.39 -43.51 -9.31
N SER A 48 5.51 -43.73 -8.33
CA SER A 48 4.53 -42.73 -7.90
C SER A 48 5.17 -41.49 -7.27
N VAL A 49 6.20 -41.65 -6.43
CA VAL A 49 6.96 -40.51 -5.88
C VAL A 49 7.67 -39.75 -7.00
N TYR A 50 8.29 -40.47 -7.92
CA TYR A 50 9.01 -39.90 -9.06
C TYR A 50 8.09 -39.09 -9.97
N THR A 51 6.98 -39.66 -10.45
CA THR A 51 6.05 -38.95 -11.36
C THR A 51 5.35 -37.79 -10.66
N ALA A 52 4.92 -37.96 -9.40
CA ALA A 52 4.29 -36.88 -8.64
C ALA A 52 5.25 -35.70 -8.43
N SER A 53 6.54 -35.97 -8.22
CA SER A 53 7.56 -34.94 -8.04
C SER A 53 7.83 -34.19 -9.36
N ILE A 54 7.89 -34.89 -10.50
CA ILE A 54 8.02 -34.26 -11.82
C ILE A 54 6.78 -33.44 -12.16
N ALA A 55 5.58 -33.99 -11.96
CA ALA A 55 4.33 -33.28 -12.17
C ALA A 55 4.28 -31.99 -11.33
N THR A 56 4.68 -32.07 -10.05
CA THR A 56 4.74 -30.91 -9.16
C THR A 56 5.77 -29.88 -9.64
N LEU A 57 6.92 -30.30 -10.15
CA LEU A 57 7.91 -29.37 -10.73
C LEU A 57 7.34 -28.62 -11.94
N VAL A 58 6.67 -29.32 -12.85
CA VAL A 58 5.97 -28.70 -13.99
C VAL A 58 4.92 -27.71 -13.51
N ILE A 59 4.10 -28.11 -12.53
CA ILE A 59 3.08 -27.25 -11.92
C ILE A 59 3.71 -26.02 -11.24
N VAL A 60 4.86 -26.14 -10.58
CA VAL A 60 5.58 -25.01 -9.97
C VAL A 60 6.04 -24.00 -11.03
N VAL A 61 6.67 -24.49 -12.10
CA VAL A 61 7.23 -23.65 -13.16
C VAL A 61 6.14 -22.89 -13.91
N LEU A 62 5.00 -23.54 -14.18
CA LEU A 62 3.91 -22.95 -14.98
C LEU A 62 2.83 -22.29 -14.13
N GLY A 63 2.48 -22.91 -13.00
CA GLY A 63 1.36 -22.53 -12.15
C GLY A 63 1.62 -21.32 -11.27
N ILE A 64 2.86 -21.09 -10.80
CA ILE A 64 3.18 -19.89 -10.02
C ILE A 64 3.07 -18.62 -10.88
N PRO A 65 3.70 -18.53 -12.07
CA PRO A 65 3.51 -17.37 -12.95
C PRO A 65 2.04 -17.17 -13.34
N LEU A 66 1.31 -18.25 -13.65
CA LEU A 66 -0.12 -18.16 -13.97
C LEU A 66 -0.93 -17.61 -12.79
N GLY A 67 -0.67 -18.10 -11.56
CA GLY A 67 -1.29 -17.61 -10.34
C GLY A 67 -1.03 -16.12 -10.12
N TYR A 68 0.21 -15.66 -10.35
CA TYR A 68 0.56 -14.22 -10.28
C TYR A 68 -0.21 -13.39 -11.32
N LEU A 69 -0.24 -13.84 -12.58
CA LEU A 69 -0.96 -13.14 -13.65
C LEU A 69 -2.46 -13.05 -13.36
N LEU A 70 -3.07 -14.13 -12.85
CA LEU A 70 -4.49 -14.16 -12.45
C LEU A 70 -4.78 -13.29 -11.23
N ALA A 71 -3.82 -13.13 -10.31
CA ALA A 71 -3.97 -12.25 -9.15
C ALA A 71 -3.89 -10.75 -9.53
N ARG A 72 -3.10 -10.41 -10.55
CA ARG A 72 -2.89 -9.01 -10.99
C ARG A 72 -3.81 -8.57 -12.13
N SER A 73 -4.55 -9.49 -12.76
CA SER A 73 -5.46 -9.19 -13.88
C SER A 73 -6.92 -9.04 -13.41
N ARG A 74 -7.63 -8.01 -13.90
CA ARG A 74 -9.05 -7.74 -13.56
C ARG A 74 -10.03 -7.89 -14.74
N GLY A 75 -9.57 -8.40 -15.88
CA GLY A 75 -10.38 -8.53 -17.10
C GLY A 75 -11.22 -9.82 -17.18
N ARG A 76 -12.26 -9.81 -18.03
CA ARG A 76 -13.12 -10.98 -18.30
C ARG A 76 -12.33 -12.22 -18.73
N PHE A 77 -11.28 -12.02 -19.53
CA PHE A 77 -10.41 -13.11 -19.98
C PHE A 77 -9.67 -13.80 -18.82
N ALA A 78 -9.18 -13.04 -17.84
CA ALA A 78 -8.56 -13.61 -16.65
C ALA A 78 -9.59 -14.39 -15.79
N HIS A 79 -10.83 -13.92 -15.74
CA HIS A 79 -11.91 -14.66 -15.09
C HIS A 79 -12.17 -16.01 -15.80
N LEU A 80 -12.27 -16.01 -17.14
CA LEU A 80 -12.46 -17.23 -17.92
C LEU A 80 -11.32 -18.24 -17.71
N ILE A 81 -10.07 -17.78 -17.73
CA ILE A 81 -8.91 -18.63 -17.41
C ILE A 81 -9.03 -19.16 -15.97
N GLY A 82 -9.41 -18.32 -15.01
CA GLY A 82 -9.61 -18.72 -13.62
C GLY A 82 -10.67 -19.80 -13.44
N VAL A 83 -11.73 -19.80 -14.25
CA VAL A 83 -12.74 -20.88 -14.30
C VAL A 83 -12.17 -22.13 -14.97
N ALA A 84 -11.48 -21.98 -16.10
CA ALA A 84 -10.86 -23.10 -16.82
C ALA A 84 -9.85 -23.87 -15.95
N VAL A 85 -9.06 -23.16 -15.12
CA VAL A 85 -8.15 -23.76 -14.14
C VAL A 85 -8.90 -24.61 -13.09
N GLN A 86 -10.15 -24.28 -12.76
CA GLN A 86 -10.92 -25.03 -11.76
C GLN A 86 -11.69 -26.21 -12.35
N LEU A 87 -11.86 -26.26 -13.68
CA LEU A 87 -12.60 -27.33 -14.35
C LEU A 87 -12.13 -28.75 -13.97
N PRO A 88 -10.82 -29.05 -13.87
CA PRO A 88 -10.37 -30.38 -13.46
C PRO A 88 -10.81 -30.78 -12.04
N LEU A 89 -11.13 -29.82 -11.16
CA LEU A 89 -11.62 -30.11 -9.81
C LEU A 89 -13.11 -30.48 -9.80
N ALA A 90 -13.88 -30.03 -10.80
CA ALA A 90 -15.30 -30.34 -10.93
C ALA A 90 -15.55 -31.66 -11.67
N LEU A 91 -14.58 -32.11 -12.46
CA LEU A 91 -14.70 -33.33 -13.24
C LEU A 91 -14.28 -34.56 -12.41
N PRO A 92 -15.01 -35.69 -12.52
CA PRO A 92 -14.52 -36.97 -12.02
C PRO A 92 -13.14 -37.27 -12.65
N PRO A 93 -12.13 -37.74 -11.89
CA PRO A 93 -10.78 -37.94 -12.44
C PRO A 93 -10.72 -38.89 -13.65
N LEU A 94 -11.61 -39.88 -13.73
CA LEU A 94 -11.74 -40.75 -14.91
C LEU A 94 -12.09 -39.96 -16.18
N ILE A 95 -13.03 -39.00 -16.09
CA ILE A 95 -13.42 -38.14 -17.21
C ILE A 95 -12.23 -37.25 -17.62
N SER A 96 -11.48 -36.74 -16.65
CA SER A 96 -10.24 -36.00 -16.91
C SER A 96 -9.22 -36.82 -17.73
N GLY A 97 -9.07 -38.11 -17.43
CA GLY A 97 -8.25 -39.02 -18.23
C GLY A 97 -8.76 -39.16 -19.67
N ILE A 98 -10.06 -39.36 -19.87
CA ILE A 98 -10.69 -39.46 -21.21
C ILE A 98 -10.46 -38.17 -22.02
N LEU A 99 -10.67 -37.00 -21.41
CA LEU A 99 -10.45 -35.71 -22.06
C LEU A 99 -8.99 -35.55 -22.52
N LEU A 100 -8.02 -36.02 -21.72
CA LEU A 100 -6.62 -35.99 -22.12
C LEU A 100 -6.32 -36.90 -23.31
N ILE A 101 -6.98 -38.06 -23.44
CA ILE A 101 -6.81 -38.93 -24.62
C ILE A 101 -7.23 -38.19 -25.90
N PHE A 102 -8.28 -37.37 -25.87
CA PHE A 102 -8.67 -36.55 -27.03
C PHE A 102 -7.61 -35.51 -27.43
N VAL A 103 -6.65 -35.22 -26.54
CA VAL A 103 -5.55 -34.29 -26.80
C VAL A 103 -4.25 -35.03 -27.16
N VAL A 104 -3.84 -36.03 -26.36
CA VAL A 104 -2.52 -36.67 -26.45
C VAL A 104 -2.55 -38.10 -26.97
N GLY A 105 -3.74 -38.63 -27.29
CA GLY A 105 -3.92 -39.98 -27.82
C GLY A 105 -3.17 -40.22 -29.13
N PRO A 106 -2.83 -41.48 -29.45
CA PRO A 106 -1.98 -41.81 -30.60
C PRO A 106 -2.60 -41.41 -31.96
N TYR A 107 -3.92 -41.23 -32.02
CA TYR A 107 -4.64 -40.78 -33.20
C TYR A 107 -4.66 -39.24 -33.37
N THR A 108 -4.27 -38.48 -32.34
CA THR A 108 -4.28 -37.00 -32.40
C THR A 108 -3.04 -36.45 -33.10
N ARG A 109 -3.07 -35.17 -33.47
CA ARG A 109 -1.89 -34.50 -34.05
C ARG A 109 -0.73 -34.47 -33.06
N LEU A 110 -1.02 -34.20 -31.79
CA LEU A 110 -0.01 -34.13 -30.74
C LEU A 110 0.57 -35.52 -30.45
N GLY A 111 -0.27 -36.55 -30.31
CA GLY A 111 0.20 -37.91 -30.08
C GLY A 111 1.11 -38.41 -31.19
N ARG A 112 0.75 -38.17 -32.47
CA ARG A 112 1.60 -38.54 -33.62
C ARG A 112 2.96 -37.83 -33.64
N LEU A 113 3.03 -36.57 -33.18
CA LEU A 113 4.30 -35.83 -33.07
C LEU A 113 5.30 -36.53 -32.13
N PHE A 114 4.79 -37.22 -31.11
CA PHE A 114 5.58 -37.98 -30.13
C PHE A 114 5.53 -39.50 -30.40
N GLY A 115 5.25 -39.91 -31.64
CA GLY A 115 5.25 -41.32 -32.04
C GLY A 115 4.17 -42.19 -31.36
N GLY A 116 3.11 -41.58 -30.83
CA GLY A 116 2.04 -42.27 -30.10
C GLY A 116 2.40 -42.69 -28.67
N GLY A 117 3.64 -42.46 -28.21
CA GLY A 117 4.14 -42.91 -26.91
C GLY A 117 3.76 -42.05 -25.71
N LEU A 118 2.82 -41.11 -25.86
CA LEU A 118 2.31 -40.29 -24.73
C LEU A 118 1.24 -41.03 -23.93
N THR A 119 0.52 -41.95 -24.56
CA THR A 119 -0.39 -42.88 -23.87
C THR A 119 0.39 -44.11 -23.46
N ASP A 120 0.06 -44.68 -22.29
CA ASP A 120 0.75 -45.86 -21.73
C ASP A 120 2.25 -45.65 -21.44
N SER A 121 2.62 -44.46 -20.96
CA SER A 121 3.99 -44.13 -20.59
C SER A 121 4.08 -43.32 -19.29
N VAL A 122 5.29 -43.25 -18.73
CA VAL A 122 5.59 -42.40 -17.56
C VAL A 122 5.24 -40.94 -17.83
N THR A 123 5.45 -40.48 -19.07
CA THR A 123 5.05 -39.12 -19.49
C THR A 123 3.53 -38.95 -19.45
N GLY A 124 2.77 -39.95 -19.88
CA GLY A 124 1.30 -39.95 -19.77
C GLY A 124 0.82 -39.86 -18.33
N ILE A 125 1.45 -40.59 -17.40
CA ILE A 125 1.16 -40.50 -15.96
C ILE A 125 1.38 -39.07 -15.46
N VAL A 126 2.52 -38.46 -15.80
CA VAL A 126 2.85 -37.08 -15.41
C VAL A 126 1.83 -36.09 -15.98
N LEU A 127 1.41 -36.24 -17.25
CA LEU A 127 0.41 -35.35 -17.87
C LEU A 127 -0.95 -35.43 -17.17
N ALA A 128 -1.41 -36.64 -16.85
CA ALA A 128 -2.64 -36.85 -16.07
C ALA A 128 -2.54 -36.20 -14.68
N GLN A 129 -1.42 -36.42 -13.98
CA GLN A 129 -1.17 -35.81 -12.67
C GLN A 129 -1.13 -34.28 -12.75
N VAL A 130 -0.46 -33.69 -13.75
CA VAL A 130 -0.40 -32.24 -13.94
C VAL A 130 -1.80 -31.66 -14.13
N PHE A 131 -2.63 -32.27 -15.00
CA PHE A 131 -3.97 -31.77 -15.28
C PHE A 131 -4.85 -31.71 -14.01
N VAL A 132 -4.78 -32.75 -13.18
CA VAL A 132 -5.65 -32.84 -11.99
C VAL A 132 -5.08 -32.10 -10.77
N ALA A 133 -3.75 -32.01 -10.65
CA ALA A 133 -3.12 -31.39 -9.49
C ALA A 133 -2.78 -29.89 -9.67
N ALA A 134 -2.62 -29.40 -10.90
CA ALA A 134 -2.32 -27.99 -11.17
C ALA A 134 -3.27 -26.97 -10.48
N PRO A 135 -4.60 -27.20 -10.40
CA PRO A 135 -5.51 -26.22 -9.80
C PRO A 135 -5.15 -25.88 -8.35
N PHE A 136 -4.65 -26.83 -7.57
CA PHE A 136 -4.30 -26.64 -6.16
C PHE A 136 -3.22 -25.57 -5.98
N LEU A 137 -2.12 -25.65 -6.74
CA LEU A 137 -1.08 -24.61 -6.69
C LEU A 137 -1.55 -23.30 -7.31
N VAL A 138 -2.23 -23.33 -8.46
CA VAL A 138 -2.64 -22.08 -9.13
C VAL A 138 -3.60 -21.27 -8.26
N ILE A 139 -4.56 -21.92 -7.61
CA ILE A 139 -5.50 -21.26 -6.68
C ILE A 139 -4.74 -20.73 -5.46
N ALA A 140 -3.91 -21.55 -4.82
CA ALA A 140 -3.15 -21.14 -3.65
C ALA A 140 -2.19 -19.98 -3.96
N ALA A 141 -1.49 -20.04 -5.09
CA ALA A 141 -0.59 -18.98 -5.56
C ALA A 141 -1.37 -17.70 -5.87
N ARG A 142 -2.50 -17.79 -6.59
CA ARG A 142 -3.37 -16.64 -6.88
C ARG A 142 -3.81 -15.94 -5.60
N SER A 143 -4.32 -16.69 -4.62
CA SER A 143 -4.73 -16.14 -3.33
C SER A 143 -3.56 -15.51 -2.58
N ALA A 144 -2.41 -16.20 -2.53
CA ALA A 144 -1.21 -15.70 -1.85
C ALA A 144 -0.66 -14.41 -2.50
N PHE A 145 -0.67 -14.29 -3.83
CA PHE A 145 -0.28 -13.06 -4.52
C PHE A 145 -1.30 -11.94 -4.36
N ALA A 146 -2.59 -12.25 -4.23
CA ALA A 146 -3.62 -11.25 -3.98
C ALA A 146 -3.48 -10.57 -2.61
N GLU A 147 -2.93 -11.27 -1.61
CA GLU A 147 -2.60 -10.73 -0.29
C GLU A 147 -1.34 -9.85 -0.28
N VAL A 148 -0.46 -9.97 -1.28
CA VAL A 148 0.74 -9.12 -1.37
C VAL A 148 0.35 -7.71 -1.78
N ASP A 149 0.59 -6.77 -0.88
CA ASP A 149 0.38 -5.33 -1.06
C ASP A 149 0.94 -4.85 -2.42
N PRO A 150 0.09 -4.35 -3.34
CA PRO A 150 0.52 -3.78 -4.61
C PRO A 150 1.52 -2.63 -4.46
N ALA A 151 1.43 -1.83 -3.40
CA ALA A 151 2.30 -0.67 -3.21
C ALA A 151 3.77 -1.07 -3.03
N ALA A 152 4.05 -2.26 -2.50
CA ALA A 152 5.41 -2.79 -2.43
C ALA A 152 6.04 -3.01 -3.82
N GLU A 153 5.25 -3.48 -4.80
CA GLU A 153 5.71 -3.63 -6.18
C GLU A 153 5.85 -2.28 -6.89
N GLU A 154 5.00 -1.31 -6.58
CA GLU A 154 5.08 0.06 -7.10
C GLU A 154 6.35 0.77 -6.60
N VAL A 155 6.67 0.65 -5.32
CA VAL A 155 7.92 1.20 -4.76
C VAL A 155 9.14 0.49 -5.34
N ALA A 156 9.10 -0.84 -5.50
CA ALA A 156 10.19 -1.54 -6.16
C ALA A 156 10.41 -1.06 -7.61
N ALA A 157 9.33 -0.71 -8.32
CA ALA A 157 9.41 -0.12 -9.65
C ALA A 157 10.15 1.21 -9.59
N THR A 158 9.76 2.14 -8.72
CA THR A 158 10.43 3.46 -8.63
C THR A 158 11.90 3.34 -8.18
N LEU A 159 12.26 2.28 -7.45
CA LEU A 159 13.64 1.94 -7.08
C LEU A 159 14.47 1.29 -8.21
N GLY A 160 13.91 1.14 -9.41
CA GLY A 160 14.62 0.69 -10.61
C GLY A 160 14.41 -0.77 -11.00
N HIS A 161 13.54 -1.51 -10.29
CA HIS A 161 13.30 -2.93 -10.61
C HIS A 161 12.26 -3.10 -11.72
N GLY A 162 12.67 -3.75 -12.81
CA GLY A 162 11.76 -4.17 -13.87
C GLY A 162 10.75 -5.24 -13.42
N ARG A 163 9.77 -5.56 -14.28
CA ARG A 163 8.65 -6.48 -13.97
C ARG A 163 9.10 -7.83 -13.40
N LEU A 164 10.06 -8.50 -14.04
CA LEU A 164 10.54 -9.81 -13.60
C LEU A 164 11.27 -9.75 -12.25
N ALA A 165 12.06 -8.69 -12.05
CA ALA A 165 12.76 -8.46 -10.78
C ALA A 165 11.77 -8.21 -9.63
N ARG A 166 10.69 -7.46 -9.88
CA ARG A 166 9.62 -7.26 -8.90
C ARG A 166 8.89 -8.56 -8.56
N PHE A 167 8.56 -9.37 -9.57
CA PHE A 167 7.99 -10.70 -9.35
C PHE A 167 8.92 -11.55 -8.46
N ALA A 168 10.20 -11.68 -8.81
CA ALA A 168 11.13 -12.57 -8.15
C ALA A 168 11.59 -12.08 -6.76
N ARG A 169 11.75 -10.76 -6.55
CA ARG A 169 12.30 -10.18 -5.31
C ARG A 169 11.26 -9.64 -4.34
N VAL A 170 10.03 -9.35 -4.80
CA VAL A 170 8.97 -8.76 -3.97
C VAL A 170 7.78 -9.70 -3.87
N ALA A 171 7.13 -10.00 -5.00
CA ALA A 171 5.88 -10.75 -5.00
C ALA A 171 6.07 -12.20 -4.53
N LEU A 172 7.03 -12.92 -5.13
CA LEU A 172 7.28 -14.32 -4.85
C LEU A 172 7.70 -14.56 -3.38
N PRO A 173 8.65 -13.80 -2.80
CA PRO A 173 8.97 -13.91 -1.39
C PRO A 173 7.79 -13.55 -0.49
N GLY A 174 6.96 -12.57 -0.85
CA GLY A 174 5.73 -12.22 -0.11
C GLY A 174 4.74 -13.39 -0.07
N ALA A 175 4.49 -13.99 -1.23
CA ALA A 175 3.53 -15.09 -1.41
C ALA A 175 4.07 -16.49 -1.02
N ALA A 176 5.35 -16.62 -0.67
CA ALA A 176 5.99 -17.93 -0.43
C ALA A 176 5.37 -18.76 0.70
N GLY A 177 4.53 -18.16 1.57
CA GLY A 177 3.76 -18.92 2.56
C GLY A 177 2.70 -19.78 1.88
N GLY A 178 1.75 -19.14 1.19
CA GLY A 178 0.66 -19.83 0.50
C GLY A 178 1.13 -20.69 -0.68
N ILE A 179 2.18 -20.27 -1.40
CA ILE A 179 2.77 -21.08 -2.48
C ILE A 179 3.27 -22.42 -1.95
N ARG A 180 3.97 -22.47 -0.80
CA ARG A 180 4.45 -23.74 -0.22
C ARG A 180 3.30 -24.68 0.10
N SER A 181 2.21 -24.16 0.66
CA SER A 181 0.99 -24.95 0.90
C SER A 181 0.39 -25.46 -0.42
N GLY A 182 0.34 -24.63 -1.46
CA GLY A 182 -0.13 -25.03 -2.79
C GLY A 182 0.74 -26.12 -3.44
N VAL A 183 2.07 -26.05 -3.29
CA VAL A 183 3.01 -27.06 -3.79
C VAL A 183 2.77 -28.38 -3.07
N LEU A 184 2.64 -28.35 -1.75
CA LEU A 184 2.33 -29.52 -0.93
C LEU A 184 1.01 -30.17 -1.36
N LEU A 185 -0.06 -29.40 -1.48
CA LEU A 185 -1.38 -29.90 -1.88
C LEU A 185 -1.35 -30.49 -3.29
N SER A 186 -0.62 -29.86 -4.22
CA SER A 186 -0.46 -30.38 -5.59
C SER A 186 0.31 -31.69 -5.60
N TRP A 187 1.39 -31.80 -4.82
CA TRP A 187 2.16 -33.04 -4.71
C TRP A 187 1.31 -34.17 -4.11
N LEU A 188 0.62 -33.91 -2.99
CA LEU A 188 -0.26 -34.89 -2.35
C LEU A 188 -1.37 -35.34 -3.30
N ARG A 189 -1.94 -34.40 -4.07
CA ARG A 189 -2.97 -34.71 -5.07
C ARG A 189 -2.41 -35.55 -6.22
N ALA A 190 -1.22 -35.24 -6.73
CA ALA A 190 -0.57 -35.98 -7.82
C ALA A 190 -0.19 -37.41 -7.36
N PHE A 191 0.35 -37.55 -6.15
CA PHE A 191 0.74 -38.82 -5.57
C PHE A 191 -0.45 -39.79 -5.42
N GLY A 192 -1.61 -39.27 -5.03
CA GLY A 192 -2.85 -40.04 -4.89
C GLY A 192 -3.69 -40.19 -6.16
N GLU A 193 -3.22 -39.75 -7.33
CA GLU A 193 -4.03 -39.79 -8.56
C GLU A 193 -4.17 -41.20 -9.14
N PHE A 194 -5.42 -41.66 -9.26
CA PHE A 194 -5.78 -42.98 -9.81
C PHE A 194 -6.62 -42.89 -11.09
N GLY A 195 -7.65 -42.06 -11.12
CA GLY A 195 -8.67 -42.12 -12.17
C GLY A 195 -8.18 -41.60 -13.53
N ALA A 196 -7.46 -40.48 -13.55
CA ALA A 196 -6.91 -39.95 -14.79
C ALA A 196 -5.75 -40.80 -15.30
N THR A 197 -4.92 -41.33 -14.39
CA THR A 197 -3.75 -42.13 -14.71
C THR A 197 -4.13 -43.51 -15.25
N VAL A 198 -5.10 -44.20 -14.66
CA VAL A 198 -5.54 -45.54 -15.12
C VAL A 198 -6.13 -45.51 -16.54
N VAL A 199 -6.75 -44.40 -16.94
CA VAL A 199 -7.34 -44.22 -18.27
C VAL A 199 -6.29 -43.80 -19.30
N LEU A 200 -5.44 -42.82 -18.98
CA LEU A 200 -4.50 -42.25 -19.94
C LEU A 200 -3.23 -43.08 -20.12
N ALA A 201 -2.73 -43.66 -19.03
CA ALA A 201 -1.47 -44.38 -18.98
C ALA A 201 -1.52 -45.46 -17.90
N TYR A 202 -2.31 -46.50 -18.16
CA TYR A 202 -2.42 -47.66 -17.29
C TYR A 202 -1.03 -48.23 -17.00
N ASN A 203 -0.57 -48.16 -15.76
CA ASN A 203 0.68 -48.75 -15.37
C ASN A 203 0.48 -49.51 -14.05
N PRO A 204 0.62 -50.85 -14.04
CA PRO A 204 0.40 -51.65 -12.83
C PRO A 204 1.44 -51.36 -11.74
N ASN A 205 2.53 -50.67 -12.09
CA ASN A 205 3.53 -50.19 -11.15
C ASN A 205 3.24 -48.76 -10.67
N ALA A 206 2.13 -48.12 -11.00
CA ALA A 206 1.73 -46.90 -10.29
C ALA A 206 1.08 -47.30 -8.97
N LEU A 207 1.51 -46.77 -7.82
CA LEU A 207 1.07 -47.21 -6.50
C LEU A 207 -0.48 -47.28 -6.35
N PRO A 208 -1.27 -46.29 -6.79
CA PRO A 208 -2.74 -46.39 -6.71
C PRO A 208 -3.32 -47.52 -7.59
N VAL A 209 -2.74 -47.77 -8.77
CA VAL A 209 -3.15 -48.87 -9.66
C VAL A 209 -2.71 -50.21 -9.09
N PHE A 210 -1.50 -50.29 -8.55
CA PHE A 210 -0.99 -51.47 -7.86
C PHE A 210 -1.89 -51.86 -6.68
N VAL A 211 -2.26 -50.90 -5.82
CA VAL A 211 -3.17 -51.12 -4.70
C VAL A 211 -4.52 -51.63 -5.18
N TYR A 212 -5.07 -51.05 -6.26
CA TYR A 212 -6.34 -51.50 -6.85
C TYR A 212 -6.25 -52.94 -7.37
N VAL A 213 -5.19 -53.29 -8.11
CA VAL A 213 -4.98 -54.65 -8.63
C VAL A 213 -4.85 -55.65 -7.47
N GLN A 214 -4.10 -55.31 -6.42
CA GLN A 214 -3.99 -56.17 -5.23
C GLN A 214 -5.32 -56.33 -4.50
N PHE A 215 -6.10 -55.25 -4.37
CA PHE A 215 -7.42 -55.29 -3.77
C PHE A 215 -8.39 -56.19 -4.56
N SER A 216 -8.40 -56.04 -5.89
CA SER A 216 -9.24 -56.84 -6.78
C SER A 216 -8.85 -58.32 -6.79
N GLY A 217 -7.56 -58.64 -6.62
CA GLY A 217 -7.08 -60.02 -6.62
C GLY A 217 -7.16 -60.73 -5.27
N SER A 218 -6.79 -60.05 -4.18
CA SER A 218 -6.56 -60.66 -2.86
C SER A 218 -7.40 -60.04 -1.73
N GLY A 219 -8.25 -59.06 -2.04
CA GLY A 219 -9.06 -58.34 -1.07
C GLY A 219 -8.23 -57.43 -0.15
N LEU A 220 -8.74 -57.16 1.04
CA LEU A 220 -8.10 -56.27 2.02
C LEU A 220 -6.68 -56.71 2.45
N PRO A 221 -6.40 -58.00 2.73
CA PRO A 221 -5.10 -58.41 3.25
C PRO A 221 -3.91 -57.94 2.39
N GLY A 222 -3.98 -58.10 1.05
CA GLY A 222 -2.90 -57.71 0.14
C GLY A 222 -2.73 -56.19 -0.07
N THR A 223 -3.63 -55.36 0.48
CA THR A 223 -3.51 -53.89 0.40
C THR A 223 -2.80 -53.27 1.59
N THR A 224 -2.61 -54.03 2.67
CA THR A 224 -2.15 -53.50 3.96
C THR A 224 -0.81 -52.77 3.84
N ILE A 225 0.16 -53.39 3.17
CA ILE A 225 1.51 -52.82 3.03
C ILE A 225 1.54 -51.63 2.06
N PRO A 226 0.96 -51.70 0.85
CA PRO A 226 0.84 -50.53 -0.02
C PRO A 226 0.13 -49.34 0.63
N VAL A 227 -0.93 -49.58 1.42
CA VAL A 227 -1.62 -48.52 2.17
C VAL A 227 -0.72 -47.93 3.24
N LEU A 228 0.01 -48.76 4.01
CA LEU A 228 0.97 -48.29 5.01
C LEU A 228 2.06 -47.41 4.39
N LEU A 229 2.61 -47.82 3.24
CA LEU A 229 3.62 -47.05 2.51
C LEU A 229 3.06 -45.73 1.98
N THR A 230 1.82 -45.71 1.51
CA THR A 230 1.12 -44.50 1.05
C THR A 230 0.93 -43.52 2.21
N LEU A 231 0.45 -43.99 3.37
CA LEU A 231 0.30 -43.19 4.58
C LEU A 231 1.64 -42.67 5.09
N GLY A 232 2.68 -43.52 5.08
CA GLY A 232 4.04 -43.14 5.48
C GLY A 232 4.63 -42.07 4.56
N ALA A 233 4.52 -42.22 3.24
CA ALA A 233 4.99 -41.23 2.26
C ALA A 233 4.24 -39.90 2.41
N ALA A 234 2.91 -39.93 2.55
CA ALA A 234 2.11 -38.73 2.79
C ALA A 234 2.51 -38.04 4.10
N LEU A 235 2.69 -38.81 5.19
CA LEU A 235 3.12 -38.28 6.50
C LEU A 235 4.50 -37.65 6.42
N VAL A 236 5.47 -38.30 5.76
CA VAL A 236 6.82 -37.74 5.57
C VAL A 236 6.75 -36.40 4.85
N VAL A 237 5.97 -36.30 3.77
CA VAL A 237 5.84 -35.04 3.03
C VAL A 237 5.11 -33.96 3.84
N LEU A 238 4.08 -34.32 4.59
CA LEU A 238 3.41 -33.41 5.52
C LEU A 238 4.36 -32.91 6.62
N LEU A 239 5.16 -33.78 7.23
CA LEU A 239 6.16 -33.42 8.23
C LEU A 239 7.28 -32.55 7.65
N LEU A 240 7.71 -32.82 6.41
CA LEU A 240 8.69 -31.98 5.71
C LEU A 240 8.14 -30.60 5.37
N ALA A 241 6.84 -30.48 5.10
CA ALA A 241 6.20 -29.21 4.79
C ALA A 241 5.79 -28.41 6.04
N ASP A 242 5.40 -29.10 7.12
CA ASP A 242 5.06 -28.51 8.43
C ASP A 242 6.29 -28.21 9.28
N ARG A 243 7.47 -28.69 8.87
CA ARG A 243 8.69 -27.93 9.11
C ARG A 243 8.48 -26.56 8.46
N ARG A 244 7.86 -25.65 9.23
CA ARG A 244 8.13 -24.23 9.13
C ARG A 244 9.64 -24.19 8.89
N PRO A 245 10.15 -23.48 7.87
CA PRO A 245 11.51 -23.01 7.94
C PRO A 245 11.51 -22.18 9.22
N GLY A 246 11.75 -22.84 10.36
CA GLY A 246 11.70 -22.28 11.68
C GLY A 246 12.61 -21.11 11.55
N GLY A 247 12.08 -19.90 11.80
CA GLY A 247 12.74 -18.64 11.47
C GLY A 247 14.21 -18.81 11.81
N ARG A 248 15.04 -18.97 10.76
CA ARG A 248 16.32 -19.69 10.82
C ARG A 248 16.96 -19.48 12.18
N GLY A 249 16.79 -20.46 13.07
CA GLY A 249 17.49 -20.48 14.33
C GLY A 249 18.96 -20.49 14.00
N LEU A 250 19.66 -19.45 14.43
CA LEU A 250 21.06 -19.55 14.88
C LEU A 250 22.09 -20.11 13.90
N LEU A 251 21.90 -20.00 12.58
CA LEU A 251 23.04 -19.48 11.83
C LEU A 251 23.20 -18.07 12.38
N ARG A 252 24.24 -17.84 13.17
CA ARG A 252 24.69 -16.53 13.66
C ARG A 252 24.87 -15.65 12.42
N ARG A 253 23.75 -15.14 11.89
CA ARG A 253 23.71 -14.34 10.67
C ARG A 253 24.51 -13.13 11.02
N ARG A 254 25.60 -12.91 10.28
CA ARG A 254 26.48 -11.78 10.54
C ARG A 254 25.61 -10.52 10.63
N PRO A 255 25.82 -9.69 11.68
CA PRO A 255 25.13 -8.42 11.78
C PRO A 255 25.34 -7.66 10.47
N SER A 256 24.30 -6.96 10.04
CA SER A 256 24.34 -6.25 8.77
C SER A 256 25.23 -5.02 8.94
N VAL A 257 26.51 -5.15 8.58
CA VAL A 257 27.46 -4.05 8.62
C VAL A 257 27.47 -3.37 7.26
N LEU A 258 27.01 -2.13 7.23
CA LEU A 258 27.20 -1.26 6.08
C LEU A 258 28.64 -0.72 6.06
N PRO A 259 29.19 -0.41 4.87
CA PRO A 259 30.50 0.22 4.76
C PRO A 259 30.49 1.63 5.38
N GLN A 260 31.66 2.27 5.41
CA GLN A 260 31.75 3.65 5.92
C GLN A 260 30.84 4.59 5.11
N PRO A 261 30.11 5.48 5.80
CA PRO A 261 29.25 6.46 5.14
C PRO A 261 29.98 7.37 4.16
N VAL A 262 29.42 7.50 2.95
CA VAL A 262 29.85 8.46 1.95
C VAL A 262 28.68 9.39 1.64
N ALA A 263 28.90 10.70 1.75
CA ALA A 263 27.88 11.69 1.43
C ALA A 263 27.53 11.62 -0.07
N PRO A 264 26.24 11.69 -0.44
CA PRO A 264 25.85 11.70 -1.85
C PRO A 264 26.31 12.98 -2.54
N THR A 265 26.58 12.89 -3.85
CA THR A 265 26.83 14.07 -4.68
C THR A 265 25.52 14.86 -4.83
N ALA A 266 25.53 16.13 -4.39
CA ALA A 266 24.36 16.98 -4.50
C ALA A 266 24.09 17.35 -5.96
N VAL A 267 22.98 16.85 -6.52
CA VAL A 267 22.49 17.25 -7.84
C VAL A 267 21.12 17.88 -7.69
N ALA A 268 21.05 19.17 -8.02
CA ALA A 268 19.81 19.93 -8.00
C ALA A 268 18.71 19.24 -8.82
N GLY A 269 17.53 19.16 -8.20
CA GLY A 269 16.34 18.62 -8.85
C GLY A 269 15.82 19.50 -9.99
N PRO A 270 15.20 18.91 -11.02
CA PRO A 270 14.58 19.66 -12.12
C PRO A 270 13.22 20.27 -11.71
N LEU A 271 12.84 21.41 -12.28
CA LEU A 271 11.45 21.89 -12.15
C LEU A 271 10.49 20.94 -12.90
N LEU A 272 9.28 20.82 -12.37
CA LEU A 272 8.22 19.97 -12.92
C LEU A 272 7.23 20.79 -13.72
N GLU A 273 6.80 20.21 -14.84
CA GLU A 273 5.69 20.71 -15.64
C GLU A 273 4.78 19.53 -15.95
N LEU A 274 3.52 19.62 -15.60
CA LEU A 274 2.53 18.60 -15.89
C LEU A 274 1.25 19.22 -16.44
N SER A 275 0.76 18.65 -17.52
CA SER A 275 -0.58 18.92 -18.04
C SER A 275 -1.15 17.55 -18.39
N VAL A 276 -1.97 16.96 -17.53
CA VAL A 276 -2.37 15.55 -17.64
C VAL A 276 -3.86 15.37 -17.41
N ARG A 277 -4.46 14.52 -18.26
CA ARG A 277 -5.83 14.05 -18.12
C ARG A 277 -5.82 12.54 -17.96
N ALA A 278 -6.52 12.03 -16.95
CA ALA A 278 -6.58 10.60 -16.68
C ALA A 278 -7.95 10.18 -16.13
N HIS A 279 -8.41 8.99 -16.50
CA HIS A 279 -9.60 8.36 -15.93
C HIS A 279 -9.19 7.14 -15.09
N VAL A 280 -9.62 7.15 -13.82
CA VAL A 280 -9.37 6.05 -12.89
C VAL A 280 -10.73 5.52 -12.41
N GLY A 281 -11.24 4.50 -13.11
CA GLY A 281 -12.61 4.05 -12.92
C GLY A 281 -13.59 5.17 -13.31
N GLY A 282 -14.43 5.62 -12.36
CA GLY A 282 -15.34 6.75 -12.56
C GLY A 282 -14.75 8.13 -12.22
N PHE A 283 -13.52 8.19 -11.74
CA PHE A 283 -12.87 9.43 -11.33
C PHE A 283 -12.09 10.05 -12.50
N ARG A 284 -12.27 11.35 -12.74
CA ARG A 284 -11.55 12.12 -13.75
C ARG A 284 -10.52 13.06 -13.09
N LEU A 285 -9.27 12.95 -13.53
CA LEU A 285 -8.17 13.84 -13.18
C LEU A 285 -7.88 14.78 -14.35
N ASP A 286 -7.76 16.08 -14.07
CA ASP A 286 -7.46 17.15 -15.02
C ASP A 286 -6.54 18.17 -14.31
N VAL A 287 -5.23 17.99 -14.46
CA VAL A 287 -4.22 18.77 -13.73
C VAL A 287 -3.30 19.45 -14.72
N ASP A 288 -3.29 20.78 -14.67
CA ASP A 288 -2.39 21.63 -15.44
C ASP A 288 -1.61 22.53 -14.48
N HIS A 289 -0.30 22.33 -14.40
CA HIS A 289 0.57 23.08 -13.52
C HIS A 289 2.04 23.05 -13.99
N ARG A 290 2.65 24.24 -14.03
CA ARG A 290 4.08 24.42 -14.25
C ARG A 290 4.70 24.98 -12.98
N ALA A 291 5.48 24.16 -12.28
CA ALA A 291 6.07 24.53 -11.02
C ALA A 291 7.13 25.63 -11.22
N GLY A 292 6.98 26.73 -10.47
CA GLY A 292 7.99 27.79 -10.32
C GLY A 292 9.06 27.43 -9.29
N ALA A 293 8.80 26.47 -8.40
CA ALA A 293 9.72 26.04 -7.35
C ALA A 293 9.97 24.52 -7.35
N ARG A 294 11.04 24.11 -6.66
CA ARG A 294 11.40 22.69 -6.51
C ARG A 294 10.62 21.97 -5.42
N ARG A 295 10.11 22.69 -4.43
CA ARG A 295 9.38 22.11 -3.29
C ARG A 295 7.90 22.48 -3.42
N LEU A 296 7.11 21.53 -3.87
CA LEU A 296 5.69 21.67 -4.16
C LEU A 296 4.86 20.91 -3.12
N ALA A 297 3.79 21.51 -2.62
CA ALA A 297 2.75 20.81 -1.89
C ALA A 297 1.46 20.75 -2.70
N ILE A 298 0.85 19.58 -2.78
CA ILE A 298 -0.49 19.38 -3.31
C ILE A 298 -1.43 19.18 -2.11
N LEU A 299 -2.30 20.16 -1.89
CA LEU A 299 -3.25 20.22 -0.79
C LEU A 299 -4.66 19.97 -1.29
N GLY A 300 -5.48 19.27 -0.51
CA GLY A 300 -6.89 19.05 -0.84
C GLY A 300 -7.52 17.96 0.02
N PRO A 301 -8.84 17.78 -0.06
CA PRO A 301 -9.55 16.78 0.73
C PRO A 301 -9.23 15.35 0.26
N SER A 302 -9.64 14.35 1.04
CA SER A 302 -9.62 12.96 0.60
C SER A 302 -10.44 12.79 -0.68
N GLY A 303 -9.90 12.06 -1.66
CA GLY A 303 -10.56 11.89 -2.97
C GLY A 303 -10.34 13.02 -3.99
N ALA A 304 -9.59 14.08 -3.66
CA ALA A 304 -9.32 15.19 -4.59
C ALA A 304 -8.43 14.84 -5.80
N GLY A 305 -7.86 13.64 -5.87
CA GLY A 305 -6.96 13.21 -6.95
C GLY A 305 -5.46 13.38 -6.68
N LYS A 306 -5.07 13.85 -5.48
CA LYS A 306 -3.67 14.12 -5.09
C LYS A 306 -2.72 12.93 -5.29
N SER A 307 -3.07 11.77 -4.72
CA SER A 307 -2.28 10.53 -4.86
C SER A 307 -2.29 10.00 -6.30
N CYS A 308 -3.36 10.24 -7.08
CA CYS A 308 -3.35 9.93 -8.51
C CYS A 308 -2.34 10.81 -9.26
N THR A 309 -2.29 12.11 -8.97
CA THR A 309 -1.28 13.02 -9.54
C THR A 309 0.13 12.54 -9.23
N LEU A 310 0.43 12.15 -7.98
CA LEU A 310 1.73 11.58 -7.63
C LEU A 310 2.03 10.29 -8.39
N ARG A 311 1.06 9.38 -8.54
CA ARG A 311 1.26 8.14 -9.29
C ARG A 311 1.48 8.38 -10.78
N VAL A 312 0.88 9.43 -11.36
CA VAL A 312 1.22 9.88 -12.73
C VAL A 312 2.67 10.37 -12.80
N ILE A 313 3.11 11.19 -11.85
CA ILE A 313 4.50 11.69 -11.79
C ILE A 313 5.49 10.52 -11.59
N ALA A 314 5.15 9.54 -10.75
CA ALA A 314 5.97 8.36 -10.48
C ALA A 314 6.03 7.35 -11.64
N GLY A 315 5.10 7.42 -12.60
CA GLY A 315 4.99 6.44 -13.70
C GLY A 315 4.26 5.16 -13.31
N LEU A 316 3.46 5.22 -12.25
CA LEU A 316 2.65 4.14 -11.71
C LEU A 316 1.20 4.20 -12.23
N LEU A 317 0.78 5.36 -12.73
CA LEU A 317 -0.48 5.58 -13.43
C LEU A 317 -0.18 6.24 -14.79
N THR A 318 -0.66 5.62 -15.87
CA THR A 318 -0.55 6.20 -17.22
C THR A 318 -1.73 7.14 -17.45
N PRO A 319 -1.51 8.43 -17.79
CA PRO A 319 -2.59 9.33 -18.14
C PRO A 319 -3.14 9.01 -19.54
N ASP A 320 -4.36 9.43 -19.82
CA ASP A 320 -5.00 9.27 -21.14
C ASP A 320 -4.43 10.25 -22.17
N ALA A 321 -4.07 11.45 -21.73
CA ALA A 321 -3.53 12.51 -22.58
C ALA A 321 -2.70 13.51 -21.76
N GLY A 322 -1.87 14.28 -22.47
CA GLY A 322 -1.10 15.38 -21.91
C GLY A 322 0.41 15.18 -21.98
N HIS A 323 1.16 15.90 -21.14
CA HIS A 323 2.61 15.81 -21.02
C HIS A 323 3.08 15.92 -19.57
N LEU A 324 4.23 15.33 -19.29
CA LEU A 324 4.91 15.43 -18.00
C LEU A 324 6.40 15.66 -18.26
N ARG A 325 6.92 16.82 -17.89
CA ARG A 325 8.31 17.19 -18.09
C ARG A 325 9.02 17.46 -16.78
N ALA A 326 10.30 17.09 -16.74
CA ALA A 326 11.21 17.40 -15.65
C ALA A 326 12.49 18.02 -16.24
N GLY A 327 12.66 19.34 -16.07
CA GLY A 327 13.84 20.05 -16.59
C GLY A 327 13.95 19.97 -18.12
N GLY A 328 12.81 20.00 -18.81
CA GLY A 328 12.70 19.89 -20.27
C GLY A 328 12.61 18.46 -20.82
N ALA A 329 13.00 17.44 -20.06
CA ALA A 329 12.87 16.05 -20.48
C ALA A 329 11.45 15.52 -20.26
N ASP A 330 10.85 14.89 -21.28
CA ASP A 330 9.55 14.23 -21.17
C ASP A 330 9.65 12.89 -20.45
N LEU A 331 8.75 12.66 -19.49
CA LEU A 331 8.68 11.47 -18.65
C LEU A 331 7.47 10.58 -18.95
N LEU A 332 6.49 11.02 -19.75
CA LEU A 332 5.21 10.31 -19.90
C LEU A 332 5.38 8.89 -20.47
N GLY A 333 6.30 8.71 -21.43
CA GLY A 333 6.67 7.40 -21.99
C GLY A 333 7.75 6.62 -21.21
N VAL A 334 8.32 7.21 -20.16
CA VAL A 334 9.36 6.57 -19.36
C VAL A 334 8.69 5.73 -18.27
N PRO A 335 8.95 4.41 -18.18
CA PRO A 335 8.39 3.58 -17.12
C PRO A 335 9.03 3.93 -15.77
N ALA A 336 8.31 3.69 -14.67
CA ALA A 336 8.70 4.07 -13.31
C ALA A 336 10.15 3.69 -12.94
N GLU A 337 10.61 2.50 -13.33
CA GLU A 337 11.96 2.00 -13.08
C GLU A 337 13.08 2.83 -13.70
N ARG A 338 12.78 3.57 -14.78
CA ARG A 338 13.75 4.40 -15.49
C ARG A 338 13.61 5.90 -15.19
N ARG A 339 12.62 6.32 -14.38
CA ARG A 339 12.38 7.75 -14.12
C ARG A 339 13.37 8.40 -13.14
N GLY A 340 14.13 7.63 -12.36
CA GLY A 340 15.05 8.22 -11.38
C GLY A 340 14.35 8.90 -10.20
N ILE A 341 13.09 8.55 -9.92
CA ILE A 341 12.23 9.15 -8.89
C ILE A 341 12.21 8.27 -7.63
N GLY A 342 12.29 8.87 -6.44
CA GLY A 342 12.01 8.20 -5.17
C GLY A 342 10.58 8.45 -4.75
N TYR A 343 9.77 7.39 -4.62
CA TYR A 343 8.37 7.48 -4.19
C TYR A 343 8.18 6.88 -2.79
N LEU A 344 7.54 7.65 -1.91
CA LEU A 344 7.15 7.26 -0.56
C LEU A 344 5.62 7.30 -0.46
N PRO A 345 4.95 6.14 -0.61
CA PRO A 345 3.50 6.06 -0.48
C PRO A 345 3.00 6.31 0.95
N GLN A 346 1.67 6.42 1.08
CA GLN A 346 0.99 6.66 2.34
C GLN A 346 1.27 5.57 3.37
N ASP A 347 1.33 4.31 2.98
CA ASP A 347 1.91 3.27 3.84
C ASP A 347 3.42 3.21 3.55
N SER A 348 4.27 3.03 4.57
CA SER A 348 5.74 3.04 4.40
C SER A 348 6.29 2.06 3.33
N SER A 349 5.45 1.15 2.82
CA SER A 349 5.71 0.10 1.80
C SER A 349 7.10 -0.50 1.90
N LEU A 350 7.47 -0.84 3.13
CA LEU A 350 8.64 -1.63 3.46
C LEU A 350 8.36 -3.11 3.12
N LEU A 351 9.35 -3.81 2.58
CA LEU A 351 9.26 -5.22 2.21
C LEU A 351 9.27 -6.11 3.47
N PRO A 352 8.16 -6.80 3.84
CA PRO A 352 8.01 -7.42 5.17
C PRO A 352 9.06 -8.48 5.52
N ARG A 353 9.59 -9.20 4.52
CA ARG A 353 10.54 -10.30 4.70
C ARG A 353 12.00 -9.90 4.46
N MET A 354 12.29 -8.60 4.52
CA MET A 354 13.60 -8.05 4.25
C MET A 354 14.06 -7.20 5.44
N ARG A 355 15.30 -7.41 5.89
CA ARG A 355 15.89 -6.60 6.97
C ARG A 355 16.11 -5.18 6.50
N LEU A 356 16.18 -4.24 7.44
CA LEU A 356 16.36 -2.84 7.14
C LEU A 356 17.63 -2.57 6.30
N ALA A 357 18.75 -3.23 6.59
CA ALA A 357 19.99 -3.08 5.81
C ALA A 357 19.81 -3.46 4.33
N ASP A 358 19.13 -4.59 4.11
CA ASP A 358 18.82 -5.09 2.78
C ASP A 358 17.81 -4.16 2.09
N GLN A 359 16.87 -3.58 2.83
CA GLN A 359 15.85 -2.66 2.30
C GLN A 359 16.44 -1.34 1.81
N ILE A 360 17.31 -0.70 2.59
CA ILE A 360 17.88 0.60 2.21
C ILE A 360 18.86 0.48 1.03
N THR A 361 19.42 -0.71 0.80
CA THR A 361 20.30 -1.03 -0.34
C THR A 361 19.55 -1.71 -1.50
N PHE A 362 18.22 -1.86 -1.39
CA PHE A 362 17.42 -2.63 -2.34
C PHE A 362 17.40 -2.03 -3.76
N GLY A 363 17.55 -0.71 -3.89
CA GLY A 363 17.44 -0.02 -5.18
C GLY A 363 18.49 -0.44 -6.19
N VAL A 364 18.11 -0.50 -7.46
CA VAL A 364 19.06 -0.77 -8.56
C VAL A 364 20.03 0.41 -8.65
N GLY A 365 21.33 0.11 -8.60
CA GLY A 365 22.39 1.14 -8.58
C GLY A 365 22.55 1.85 -7.24
N SER A 366 21.92 1.38 -6.16
CA SER A 366 22.14 1.92 -4.82
C SER A 366 23.57 1.64 -4.35
N ASP A 367 24.25 2.67 -3.85
CA ASP A 367 25.56 2.52 -3.20
C ASP A 367 25.36 2.24 -1.70
N PRO A 368 25.86 1.11 -1.16
CA PRO A 368 25.78 0.80 0.26
C PRO A 368 26.41 1.86 1.19
N ALA A 369 27.44 2.59 0.75
CA ALA A 369 28.06 3.66 1.52
C ALA A 369 27.16 4.90 1.63
N VAL A 370 26.43 5.22 0.55
CA VAL A 370 25.41 6.28 0.54
C VAL A 370 24.19 5.85 1.37
N ALA A 371 23.81 4.58 1.30
CA ALA A 371 22.77 4.02 2.16
C ALA A 371 23.16 4.13 3.66
N ALA A 372 24.43 3.87 4.00
CA ALA A 372 24.96 4.04 5.34
C ALA A 372 24.91 5.50 5.80
N PHE A 373 25.23 6.44 4.92
CA PHE A 373 25.09 7.88 5.19
C PHE A 373 23.66 8.26 5.55
N TRP A 374 22.68 7.84 4.75
CA TRP A 374 21.28 8.12 5.03
C TRP A 374 20.76 7.38 6.26
N ALA A 375 21.20 6.15 6.51
CA ALA A 375 20.84 5.41 7.71
C ALA A 375 21.28 6.16 8.98
N ARG A 376 22.51 6.68 9.00
CA ARG A 376 23.03 7.48 10.12
C ARG A 376 22.34 8.84 10.22
N ARG A 377 22.19 9.57 9.10
CA ARG A 377 21.54 10.90 9.08
C ARG A 377 20.10 10.85 9.55
N LEU A 378 19.42 9.72 9.33
CA LEU A 378 18.03 9.50 9.72
C LEU A 378 17.88 8.71 11.03
N GLY A 379 18.98 8.42 11.74
CA GLY A 379 18.95 7.77 13.06
C GLY A 379 18.39 6.35 13.05
N ILE A 380 18.67 5.56 12.01
CA ILE A 380 18.20 4.18 11.85
C ILE A 380 19.34 3.16 11.68
N ASP A 381 20.61 3.60 11.79
CA ASP A 381 21.80 2.76 11.67
C ASP A 381 21.92 1.71 12.80
N GLY A 382 21.32 1.96 13.96
CA GLY A 382 21.19 0.96 15.03
C GLY A 382 20.11 -0.12 14.77
N LEU A 383 19.33 0.00 13.69
CA LEU A 383 18.15 -0.84 13.43
C LEU A 383 18.33 -1.76 12.21
N LEU A 384 19.53 -1.85 11.65
CA LEU A 384 19.80 -2.51 10.36
C LEU A 384 19.39 -3.98 10.30
N ASP A 385 19.44 -4.71 11.40
CA ASP A 385 19.05 -6.12 11.48
C ASP A 385 17.56 -6.36 11.72
N ARG A 386 16.77 -5.30 11.95
CA ARG A 386 15.33 -5.37 12.21
C ARG A 386 14.53 -5.57 10.93
N TYR A 387 13.40 -6.26 11.07
CA TYR A 387 12.36 -6.35 10.04
C TYR A 387 11.29 -5.25 10.23
N PRO A 388 10.48 -4.92 9.21
CA PRO A 388 9.53 -3.79 9.28
C PRO A 388 8.48 -3.87 10.40
N ASP A 389 8.07 -5.08 10.76
CA ASP A 389 7.14 -5.39 11.86
C ASP A 389 7.75 -5.11 13.24
N GLN A 390 9.08 -4.98 13.32
CA GLN A 390 9.83 -4.68 14.56
C GLN A 390 10.16 -3.18 14.72
N LEU A 391 9.71 -2.33 13.78
CA LEU A 391 9.97 -0.88 13.77
C LEU A 391 8.75 -0.08 14.23
N SER A 392 8.96 1.05 14.89
CA SER A 392 7.89 2.03 15.17
C SER A 392 7.40 2.73 13.89
N GLY A 393 6.24 3.40 13.94
CA GLY A 393 5.70 4.14 12.78
C GLY A 393 6.69 5.18 12.23
N GLY A 394 7.29 5.99 13.10
CA GLY A 394 8.32 6.96 12.72
C GLY A 394 9.58 6.31 12.16
N GLN A 395 10.06 5.22 12.77
CA GLN A 395 11.22 4.46 12.27
C GLN A 395 10.96 3.88 10.88
N ARG A 396 9.74 3.38 10.60
CA ARG A 396 9.35 2.89 9.27
C ARG A 396 9.39 4.00 8.22
N ARG A 397 8.94 5.22 8.54
CA ARG A 397 9.01 6.38 7.64
C ARG A 397 10.45 6.77 7.33
N ARG A 398 11.31 6.84 8.35
CA ARG A 398 12.74 7.14 8.18
C ARG A 398 13.44 6.07 7.34
N ALA A 399 13.14 4.79 7.58
CA ALA A 399 13.63 3.68 6.76
C ALA A 399 13.21 3.78 5.28
N ALA A 400 11.94 4.08 5.02
CA ALA A 400 11.43 4.25 3.66
C ALA A 400 12.12 5.44 2.94
N MET A 401 12.36 6.53 3.66
CA MET A 401 13.09 7.69 3.15
C MET A 401 14.56 7.38 2.89
N ALA A 402 15.25 6.68 3.80
CA ALA A 402 16.63 6.25 3.60
C ALA A 402 16.78 5.40 2.33
N ARG A 403 15.87 4.44 2.12
CA ARG A 403 15.81 3.61 0.92
C ARG A 403 15.61 4.43 -0.36
N ALA A 404 14.72 5.41 -0.34
CA ALA A 404 14.48 6.26 -1.50
C ALA A 404 15.71 7.12 -1.83
N LEU A 405 16.33 7.72 -0.81
CA LEU A 405 17.49 8.60 -0.93
C LEU A 405 18.79 7.87 -1.28
N ALA A 406 18.94 6.61 -0.88
CA ALA A 406 20.13 5.79 -1.18
C ALA A 406 20.36 5.60 -2.68
N ARG A 407 19.31 5.71 -3.50
CA ARG A 407 19.40 5.69 -4.97
C ARG A 407 19.70 7.05 -5.59
N GLN A 408 20.01 8.07 -4.78
CA GLN A 408 20.31 9.44 -5.21
C GLN A 408 19.31 9.98 -6.26
N PRO A 409 17.99 9.94 -5.97
CA PRO A 409 16.99 10.41 -6.92
C PRO A 409 17.08 11.92 -7.10
N ARG A 410 16.62 12.44 -8.24
CA ARG A 410 16.51 13.90 -8.47
C ARG A 410 15.15 14.48 -8.05
N ILE A 411 14.14 13.61 -7.95
CA ILE A 411 12.78 13.93 -7.55
C ILE A 411 12.34 12.98 -6.44
N LEU A 412 11.78 13.53 -5.36
CA LEU A 412 11.16 12.81 -4.27
C LEU A 412 9.67 13.12 -4.22
N LEU A 413 8.87 12.07 -4.04
CA LEU A 413 7.42 12.15 -3.97
C LEU A 413 6.97 11.57 -2.63
N PHE A 414 6.21 12.35 -1.87
CA PHE A 414 5.69 11.96 -0.56
C PHE A 414 4.15 11.98 -0.60
N ASP A 415 3.53 10.84 -0.38
CA ASP A 415 2.08 10.71 -0.28
C ASP A 415 1.70 10.63 1.20
N GLU A 416 1.23 11.72 1.78
CA GLU A 416 0.82 11.81 3.19
C GLU A 416 1.84 11.22 4.20
N PRO A 417 3.09 11.70 4.23
CA PRO A 417 4.18 11.09 5.00
C PRO A 417 3.99 11.16 6.52
N PHE A 418 3.05 11.98 7.00
CA PHE A 418 2.79 12.25 8.41
C PHE A 418 1.53 11.58 8.95
N THR A 419 0.69 11.04 8.07
CA THR A 419 -0.57 10.42 8.45
C THR A 419 -0.30 9.17 9.30
N GLY A 420 -1.09 9.03 10.37
CA GLY A 420 -0.99 7.91 11.32
C GLY A 420 0.16 8.02 12.35
N LEU A 421 0.89 9.15 12.38
CA LEU A 421 1.89 9.43 13.40
C LEU A 421 1.29 10.25 14.56
N ASP A 422 1.77 9.97 15.76
CA ASP A 422 1.58 10.77 16.97
C ASP A 422 2.24 12.15 16.81
N THR A 423 1.70 13.15 17.51
CA THR A 423 2.07 14.56 17.34
C THR A 423 3.57 14.83 17.51
N PRO A 424 4.26 14.33 18.56
CA PRO A 424 5.68 14.61 18.74
C PRO A 424 6.55 14.04 17.62
N VAL A 425 6.29 12.79 17.21
CA VAL A 425 7.04 12.13 16.12
C VAL A 425 6.74 12.80 14.78
N ARG A 426 5.51 13.27 14.56
CA ARG A 426 5.12 14.05 13.38
C ARG A 426 5.95 15.33 13.26
N GLU A 427 6.06 16.11 14.33
CA GLU A 427 6.84 17.35 14.35
C GLU A 427 8.33 17.09 14.11
N GLU A 428 8.90 16.09 14.76
CA GLU A 428 10.30 15.67 14.54
C GLU A 428 10.53 15.30 13.06
N LEU A 429 9.61 14.54 12.46
CA LEU A 429 9.73 14.13 11.06
C LEU A 429 9.53 15.31 10.10
N ARG A 430 8.64 16.27 10.41
CA ARG A 430 8.48 17.52 9.62
C ARG A 430 9.78 18.30 9.57
N LEU A 431 10.42 18.52 10.72
CA LEU A 431 11.70 19.23 10.79
C LEU A 431 12.80 18.49 10.03
N LEU A 432 12.87 17.16 10.19
CA LEU A 432 13.82 16.32 9.47
C LEU A 432 13.64 16.42 7.95
N LEU A 433 12.40 16.29 7.45
CA LEU A 433 12.09 16.40 6.02
C LEU A 433 12.42 17.80 5.48
N ARG A 434 12.12 18.85 6.24
CA ARG A 434 12.47 20.23 5.87
C ARG A 434 13.98 20.40 5.72
N THR A 435 14.76 19.87 6.65
CA THR A 435 16.23 19.93 6.62
C THR A 435 16.78 19.16 5.43
N VAL A 436 16.38 17.89 5.27
CA VAL A 436 16.87 17.02 4.18
C VAL A 436 16.54 17.60 2.81
N THR A 437 15.30 18.05 2.57
CA THR A 437 14.89 18.58 1.26
C THR A 437 15.58 19.90 0.92
N ARG A 438 15.86 20.76 1.92
CA ARG A 438 16.62 22.00 1.71
C ARG A 438 18.10 21.75 1.43
N GLU A 439 18.75 20.89 2.21
CA GLU A 439 20.17 20.59 2.07
C GLU A 439 20.48 19.86 0.75
N THR A 440 19.60 18.96 0.33
CA THR A 440 19.81 18.16 -0.88
C THR A 440 19.44 18.89 -2.17
N GLY A 441 18.61 19.94 -2.11
CA GLY A 441 18.16 20.69 -3.27
C GLY A 441 17.32 19.88 -4.26
N LEU A 442 16.76 18.75 -3.81
CA LEU A 442 15.93 17.85 -4.61
C LEU A 442 14.58 18.47 -4.93
N THR A 443 14.04 18.10 -6.08
CA THR A 443 12.65 18.40 -6.39
C THR A 443 11.77 17.52 -5.54
N THR A 444 10.89 18.11 -4.76
CA THR A 444 10.03 17.41 -3.81
C THR A 444 8.59 17.77 -4.07
N VAL A 445 7.75 16.75 -4.25
CA VAL A 445 6.29 16.91 -4.27
C VAL A 445 5.71 16.20 -3.07
N LEU A 446 5.03 16.95 -2.22
CA LEU A 446 4.35 16.46 -1.03
C LEU A 446 2.85 16.54 -1.23
N VAL A 447 2.15 15.43 -1.09
CA VAL A 447 0.69 15.40 -0.96
C VAL A 447 0.33 15.40 0.52
N THR A 448 -0.59 16.28 0.90
CA THR A 448 -1.12 16.36 2.26
C THR A 448 -2.56 16.89 2.25
N HIS A 449 -3.27 16.68 3.35
CA HIS A 449 -4.53 17.35 3.66
C HIS A 449 -4.35 18.43 4.76
N ASP A 450 -3.15 18.55 5.34
CA ASP A 450 -2.84 19.49 6.42
C ASP A 450 -2.13 20.75 5.85
N PRO A 451 -2.75 21.95 5.97
CA PRO A 451 -2.12 23.20 5.54
C PRO A 451 -0.77 23.49 6.22
N VAL A 452 -0.57 23.02 7.46
CA VAL A 452 0.69 23.23 8.20
C VAL A 452 1.85 22.51 7.50
N ASP A 453 1.61 21.30 6.98
CA ASP A 453 2.62 20.57 6.21
C ASP A 453 3.05 21.36 4.97
N ALA A 454 2.07 21.87 4.21
CA ALA A 454 2.30 22.65 3.00
C ALA A 454 3.09 23.93 3.32
N ALA A 455 2.71 24.65 4.38
CA ALA A 455 3.38 25.88 4.80
C ALA A 455 4.81 25.66 5.29
N MET A 456 5.09 24.52 5.94
CA MET A 456 6.43 24.23 6.49
C MET A 456 7.42 23.70 5.46
N LEU A 457 6.94 22.94 4.46
CA LEU A 457 7.78 22.09 3.61
C LEU A 457 7.88 22.56 2.16
N ALA A 458 6.89 23.30 1.66
CA ALA A 458 6.83 23.73 0.27
C ALA A 458 7.08 25.22 0.10
N ASP A 459 7.63 25.58 -1.07
CA ASP A 459 7.75 26.96 -1.52
C ASP A 459 6.55 27.35 -2.41
N GLU A 460 5.87 26.36 -2.98
CA GLU A 460 4.73 26.50 -3.89
C GLU A 460 3.63 25.50 -3.51
N VAL A 461 2.37 25.92 -3.65
CA VAL A 461 1.20 25.13 -3.21
C VAL A 461 0.20 25.04 -4.35
N VAL A 462 -0.31 23.84 -4.58
CA VAL A 462 -1.39 23.52 -5.52
C VAL A 462 -2.56 22.99 -4.71
N VAL A 463 -3.65 23.75 -4.67
CA VAL A 463 -4.90 23.34 -4.03
C VAL A 463 -5.75 22.61 -5.06
N MET A 464 -6.15 21.38 -4.76
CA MET A 464 -6.94 20.53 -5.63
C MET A 464 -8.25 20.10 -4.97
N ASP A 465 -9.29 19.97 -5.79
CA ASP A 465 -10.54 19.30 -5.42
C ASP A 465 -11.19 18.67 -6.66
N GLY A 466 -11.88 17.54 -6.48
CA GLY A 466 -12.61 16.86 -7.57
C GLY A 466 -11.75 16.53 -8.80
N GLY A 467 -10.45 16.31 -8.62
CA GLY A 467 -9.51 16.03 -9.72
C GLY A 467 -9.03 17.25 -10.50
N ARG A 468 -9.33 18.48 -10.04
CA ARG A 468 -8.94 19.74 -10.69
C ARG A 468 -8.10 20.61 -9.78
N VAL A 469 -7.26 21.46 -10.38
CA VAL A 469 -6.57 22.53 -9.66
C VAL A 469 -7.53 23.69 -9.43
N LEU A 470 -7.72 24.09 -8.17
CA LEU A 470 -8.52 25.25 -7.78
C LEU A 470 -7.68 26.52 -7.71
N GLN A 471 -6.46 26.41 -7.20
CA GLN A 471 -5.51 27.51 -7.08
C GLN A 471 -4.09 26.93 -7.04
N ALA A 472 -3.14 27.60 -7.66
CA ALA A 472 -1.72 27.25 -7.56
C ALA A 472 -0.87 28.52 -7.53
N GLY A 473 0.27 28.45 -6.84
CA GLY A 473 1.23 29.55 -6.81
C GLY A 473 2.13 29.54 -5.58
N PRO A 474 2.96 30.60 -5.40
CA PRO A 474 3.85 30.72 -4.26
C PRO A 474 3.10 30.52 -2.94
N GLN A 475 3.70 29.75 -2.02
CA GLN A 475 3.07 29.35 -0.76
C GLN A 475 2.49 30.55 0.00
N ARG A 476 3.24 31.65 0.10
CA ARG A 476 2.78 32.86 0.79
C ARG A 476 1.55 33.48 0.14
N GLU A 477 1.51 33.53 -1.20
CA GLU A 477 0.41 34.14 -1.94
C GLU A 477 -0.87 33.32 -1.83
N VAL A 478 -0.75 32.00 -1.98
CA VAL A 478 -1.90 31.07 -1.87
C VAL A 478 -2.51 31.14 -0.47
N PHE A 479 -1.68 31.17 0.57
CA PHE A 479 -2.17 31.27 1.95
C PHE A 479 -2.75 32.65 2.29
N ALA A 480 -2.15 33.73 1.79
CA ALA A 480 -2.60 35.10 2.08
C ALA A 480 -3.86 35.48 1.29
N ARG A 481 -4.01 34.98 0.06
CA ARG A 481 -5.07 35.36 -0.88
C ARG A 481 -5.72 34.10 -1.49
N PRO A 482 -6.59 33.42 -0.74
CA PRO A 482 -7.37 32.31 -1.30
C PRO A 482 -8.22 32.79 -2.48
N ALA A 483 -8.27 32.00 -3.56
CA ALA A 483 -8.98 32.37 -4.80
C ALA A 483 -10.51 32.23 -4.67
N SER A 484 -10.98 31.39 -3.75
CA SER A 484 -12.41 31.17 -3.51
C SER A 484 -12.67 30.75 -2.05
N PRO A 485 -13.94 30.79 -1.59
CA PRO A 485 -14.31 30.27 -0.29
C PRO A 485 -13.93 28.80 -0.10
N ALA A 486 -14.00 27.99 -1.17
CA ALA A 486 -13.61 26.58 -1.11
C ALA A 486 -12.12 26.43 -0.82
N VAL A 487 -11.26 27.22 -1.48
CA VAL A 487 -9.82 27.22 -1.20
C VAL A 487 -9.52 27.71 0.22
N ALA A 488 -10.22 28.76 0.69
CA ALA A 488 -10.07 29.23 2.07
C ALA A 488 -10.38 28.14 3.11
N ARG A 489 -11.44 27.34 2.90
CA ARG A 489 -11.77 26.19 3.76
C ARG A 489 -10.66 25.15 3.75
N LEU A 490 -10.14 24.79 2.58
CA LEU A 490 -9.06 23.81 2.45
C LEU A 490 -7.75 24.28 3.08
N LEU A 491 -7.50 25.58 3.12
CA LEU A 491 -6.37 26.21 3.83
C LEU A 491 -6.63 26.37 5.34
N GLY A 492 -7.74 25.86 5.86
CA GLY A 492 -8.08 25.87 7.29
C GLY A 492 -8.53 27.22 7.83
N VAL A 493 -9.00 28.14 6.98
CA VAL A 493 -9.50 29.45 7.45
C VAL A 493 -10.83 29.26 8.20
N ARG A 494 -10.83 29.58 9.50
CA ARG A 494 -12.00 29.37 10.39
C ARG A 494 -13.07 30.43 10.26
N ASN A 495 -12.69 31.72 10.28
CA ASN A 495 -13.67 32.80 10.10
C ASN A 495 -14.01 32.92 8.63
N LEU A 496 -14.92 32.09 8.14
CA LEU A 496 -15.47 32.15 6.79
C LEU A 496 -16.98 32.33 6.88
N ARG A 497 -17.47 33.50 6.49
CA ARG A 497 -18.83 33.95 6.77
C ARG A 497 -19.51 34.58 5.58
N LEU A 498 -20.83 34.68 5.67
CA LEU A 498 -21.66 35.41 4.70
C LEU A 498 -21.89 36.82 5.24
N GLY A 499 -21.62 37.82 4.42
CA GLY A 499 -21.92 39.21 4.68
C GLY A 499 -22.52 39.88 3.44
N HIS A 500 -22.50 41.21 3.44
CA HIS A 500 -23.03 42.01 2.34
C HIS A 500 -22.11 43.19 2.08
N VAL A 501 -21.76 43.42 0.82
CA VAL A 501 -20.94 44.58 0.40
C VAL A 501 -21.88 45.72 0.04
N ARG A 502 -21.62 46.91 0.58
CA ARG A 502 -22.28 48.18 0.24
C ARG A 502 -21.26 49.31 0.25
N ASP A 503 -21.20 50.09 -0.82
CA ASP A 503 -20.35 51.28 -0.91
C ASP A 503 -18.88 50.99 -0.55
N GLY A 504 -18.34 49.85 -1.01
CA GLY A 504 -16.96 49.44 -0.72
C GLY A 504 -16.70 48.97 0.71
N ARG A 505 -17.76 48.75 1.52
CA ARG A 505 -17.67 48.21 2.88
C ARG A 505 -18.35 46.86 2.96
N LEU A 506 -17.70 45.92 3.62
CA LEU A 506 -18.30 44.66 4.04
C LEU A 506 -19.05 44.88 5.35
N VAL A 507 -20.32 44.51 5.35
CA VAL A 507 -21.21 44.55 6.52
C VAL A 507 -21.62 43.12 6.89
N ASP A 508 -21.41 42.76 8.14
CA ASP A 508 -21.82 41.48 8.71
C ASP A 508 -22.34 41.67 10.15
N GLY A 509 -23.65 41.81 10.29
CA GLY A 509 -24.28 42.27 11.52
C GLY A 509 -23.86 43.71 11.83
N ASP A 510 -23.23 43.90 12.98
CA ASP A 510 -22.63 45.14 13.49
C ASP A 510 -21.13 45.28 13.13
N LEU A 511 -20.53 44.26 12.52
CA LEU A 511 -19.18 44.36 11.96
C LEU A 511 -19.20 45.06 10.61
N THR A 512 -18.46 46.17 10.50
CA THR A 512 -18.25 46.87 9.23
C THR A 512 -16.76 46.99 8.95
N VAL A 513 -16.30 46.50 7.80
CA VAL A 513 -14.90 46.59 7.38
C VAL A 513 -14.83 47.27 6.02
N THR A 514 -14.04 48.35 5.91
CA THR A 514 -13.73 48.95 4.62
C THR A 514 -12.86 47.99 3.82
N LEU A 515 -13.25 47.67 2.59
CA LEU A 515 -12.51 46.73 1.76
C LEU A 515 -11.31 47.40 1.12
N ALA A 516 -10.18 46.68 1.09
CA ALA A 516 -8.95 47.14 0.45
C ALA A 516 -9.03 47.09 -1.09
N ALA A 517 -9.98 46.33 -1.65
CA ALA A 517 -10.20 46.19 -3.08
C ALA A 517 -11.69 46.31 -3.41
N PRO A 518 -12.05 46.85 -4.59
CA PRO A 518 -13.44 46.98 -5.01
C PRO A 518 -14.07 45.61 -5.26
N VAL A 519 -15.18 45.35 -4.59
CA VAL A 519 -16.03 44.17 -4.76
C VAL A 519 -17.44 44.67 -5.09
N PRO A 520 -18.17 44.04 -6.03
CA PRO A 520 -19.54 44.44 -6.34
C PRO A 520 -20.44 44.42 -5.10
N ASP A 521 -21.32 45.40 -5.01
CA ASP A 521 -22.34 45.44 -3.97
C ASP A 521 -23.28 44.24 -4.06
N GLY A 522 -23.68 43.73 -2.90
CA GLY A 522 -24.52 42.54 -2.79
C GLY A 522 -24.01 41.50 -1.79
N PRO A 523 -24.68 40.34 -1.70
CA PRO A 523 -24.25 39.25 -0.83
C PRO A 523 -22.84 38.77 -1.20
N ALA A 524 -21.98 38.63 -0.21
CA ALA A 524 -20.60 38.18 -0.38
C ALA A 524 -20.24 37.14 0.68
N THR A 525 -19.35 36.21 0.31
CA THR A 525 -18.63 35.40 1.29
C THR A 525 -17.35 36.13 1.62
N TRP A 526 -16.92 36.10 2.86
CA TRP A 526 -15.69 36.76 3.30
C TRP A 526 -14.98 35.92 4.34
N CYS A 527 -13.68 36.14 4.47
CA CYS A 527 -12.91 35.55 5.55
C CYS A 527 -11.84 36.46 6.11
N VAL A 528 -11.44 36.15 7.34
CA VAL A 528 -10.28 36.72 8.03
C VAL A 528 -9.59 35.61 8.82
N ARG A 529 -8.26 35.60 8.90
CA ARG A 529 -7.59 34.59 9.71
C ARG A 529 -7.72 34.92 11.20
N PRO A 530 -7.82 33.93 12.11
CA PRO A 530 -7.90 34.18 13.54
C PRO A 530 -6.75 35.03 14.09
N GLU A 531 -5.54 34.87 13.55
CA GLU A 531 -4.36 35.66 13.90
C GLU A 531 -4.44 37.15 13.48
N ASP A 532 -5.33 37.49 12.54
CA ASP A 532 -5.55 38.87 12.10
C ASP A 532 -6.70 39.57 12.85
N VAL A 533 -7.50 38.81 13.62
CA VAL A 533 -8.56 39.37 14.47
C VAL A 533 -7.94 39.86 15.78
N ARG A 534 -8.01 41.17 16.03
CA ARG A 534 -7.47 41.77 17.25
C ARG A 534 -8.56 41.86 18.32
N ILE A 535 -8.25 41.39 19.53
CA ILE A 535 -9.11 41.51 20.71
C ILE A 535 -8.48 42.52 21.68
N GLY A 536 -9.21 43.57 22.02
CA GLY A 536 -8.88 44.47 23.13
C GLY A 536 -9.91 44.33 24.26
N VAL A 537 -9.48 44.26 25.52
CA VAL A 537 -10.41 44.27 26.65
C VAL A 537 -11.07 45.64 26.73
N SER A 538 -12.40 45.69 26.80
CA SER A 538 -13.10 46.95 26.97
C SER A 538 -12.98 47.38 28.44
N PRO A 539 -12.51 48.59 28.77
CA PRO A 539 -12.50 49.06 30.15
C PRO A 539 -13.93 49.06 30.70
N ALA A 540 -14.08 48.68 31.96
CA ALA A 540 -15.37 48.74 32.66
C ALA A 540 -15.97 50.16 32.55
N PRO A 541 -17.32 50.30 32.49
CA PRO A 541 -17.95 51.61 32.45
C PRO A 541 -17.45 52.46 33.63
N GLY A 542 -16.77 53.57 33.34
CA GLY A 542 -16.32 54.55 34.36
C GLY A 542 -14.82 54.55 34.71
N ARG A 543 -13.97 53.72 34.10
CA ARG A 543 -12.50 53.81 34.31
C ARG A 543 -11.81 54.41 33.07
N ALA A 544 -11.16 55.57 33.25
CA ALA A 544 -10.29 56.16 32.23
C ALA A 544 -9.18 55.17 31.85
N PRO A 545 -8.75 55.12 30.56
CA PRO A 545 -7.71 54.20 30.14
C PRO A 545 -6.40 54.49 30.88
N ALA A 546 -5.83 53.46 31.52
CA ALA A 546 -4.51 53.55 32.09
C ALA A 546 -3.49 53.69 30.96
N THR A 547 -2.78 54.82 30.94
CA THR A 547 -1.57 55.03 30.13
C THR A 547 -0.51 54.02 30.57
N GLY A 548 -0.41 52.86 29.89
CA GLY A 548 0.57 51.83 30.27
C GLY A 548 0.70 50.63 29.34
N ASP A 549 -0.34 50.18 28.64
CA ASP A 549 -0.25 48.98 27.80
C ASP A 549 0.26 49.31 26.40
N ALA A 550 1.57 49.59 26.33
CA ALA A 550 2.32 49.71 25.09
C ALA A 550 2.69 48.30 24.59
N GLY A 551 1.84 47.72 23.75
CA GLY A 551 2.13 46.50 22.99
C GLY A 551 1.58 46.61 21.57
N TYR A 552 2.46 46.95 20.62
CA TYR A 552 2.22 47.08 19.18
C TYR A 552 1.28 48.20 18.70
N ALA A 553 1.86 49.40 18.54
CA ALA A 553 1.32 50.47 17.71
C ALA A 553 1.42 50.06 16.22
N GLY A 554 0.26 49.84 15.58
CA GLY A 554 0.16 49.54 14.15
C GLY A 554 -1.28 49.56 13.64
N GLY A 555 -1.75 50.74 13.24
CA GLY A 555 -2.99 50.97 12.47
C GLY A 555 -4.18 51.47 13.30
N ALA A 556 -4.39 52.79 13.30
CA ALA A 556 -5.42 53.49 14.08
C ALA A 556 -6.81 53.59 13.41
N ASP A 557 -7.04 52.95 12.25
CA ASP A 557 -8.21 53.26 11.39
C ASP A 557 -9.22 52.11 11.19
N ALA A 558 -9.13 51.01 11.95
CA ALA A 558 -10.13 49.94 11.86
C ALA A 558 -11.22 50.13 12.94
N PRO A 559 -12.51 50.25 12.58
CA PRO A 559 -13.58 50.41 13.56
C PRO A 559 -13.65 49.17 14.47
N ALA A 560 -13.62 49.41 15.78
CA ALA A 560 -13.72 48.36 16.78
C ALA A 560 -15.18 48.11 17.18
N VAL A 561 -15.60 46.85 17.21
CA VAL A 561 -16.97 46.44 17.53
C VAL A 561 -17.03 45.75 18.88
N GLY A 562 -18.00 46.13 19.71
CA GLY A 562 -18.23 45.48 20.99
C GLY A 562 -18.68 44.03 20.82
N ALA A 563 -18.09 43.11 21.57
CA ALA A 563 -18.41 41.70 21.57
C ALA A 563 -18.29 41.10 22.97
N VAL A 564 -18.85 39.91 23.16
CA VAL A 564 -18.72 39.13 24.40
C VAL A 564 -18.00 37.83 24.08
N VAL A 565 -17.00 37.49 24.89
CA VAL A 565 -16.30 36.20 24.78
C VAL A 565 -17.28 35.08 25.10
N ARG A 566 -17.44 34.15 24.16
CA ARG A 566 -18.31 32.97 24.29
C ARG A 566 -17.55 31.77 24.81
N ASP A 567 -16.35 31.55 24.28
CA ASP A 567 -15.52 30.41 24.63
C ASP A 567 -14.04 30.74 24.50
N VAL A 568 -13.20 30.06 25.28
CA VAL A 568 -11.74 30.15 25.25
C VAL A 568 -11.13 28.77 25.31
N ILE A 569 -10.40 28.42 24.25
CA ILE A 569 -9.71 27.14 24.11
C ILE A 569 -8.21 27.38 24.26
N HIS A 570 -7.60 26.80 25.29
CA HIS A 570 -6.16 26.91 25.52
C HIS A 570 -5.38 25.88 24.70
N LEU A 571 -4.54 26.36 23.77
CA LEU A 571 -3.71 25.57 22.87
C LEU A 571 -2.22 25.68 23.23
N GLY A 572 -1.91 25.73 24.53
CA GLY A 572 -0.56 25.96 25.04
C GLY A 572 -0.23 27.45 25.15
N ALA A 573 0.70 27.95 24.35
CA ALA A 573 1.14 29.36 24.40
C ALA A 573 0.11 30.34 23.77
N VAL A 574 -0.82 29.82 22.98
CA VAL A 574 -1.89 30.58 22.31
C VAL A 574 -3.24 30.12 22.87
N ALA A 575 -4.17 31.04 23.05
CA ALA A 575 -5.56 30.76 23.30
C ALA A 575 -6.38 31.14 22.06
N GLU A 576 -7.29 30.26 21.68
CA GLU A 576 -8.31 30.52 20.68
C GLU A 576 -9.53 31.08 21.41
N VAL A 577 -9.91 32.32 21.08
CA VAL A 577 -11.01 33.03 21.72
C VAL A 577 -12.12 33.19 20.72
N VAL A 578 -13.29 32.66 21.05
CA VAL A 578 -14.52 32.83 20.26
C VAL A 578 -15.30 33.99 20.88
N ALA A 579 -15.51 35.06 20.11
CA ALA A 579 -16.24 36.24 20.56
C ALA A 579 -17.42 36.53 19.62
N ALA A 580 -18.58 36.82 20.21
CA ALA A 580 -19.80 37.12 19.48
C ALA A 580 -20.25 38.54 19.74
N THR A 581 -20.61 39.25 18.69
CA THR A 581 -21.18 40.60 18.77
C THR A 581 -22.69 40.54 19.12
N PRO A 582 -23.29 41.64 19.59
CA PRO A 582 -24.73 41.72 19.85
C PRO A 582 -25.61 41.34 18.65
N ALA A 583 -25.18 41.65 17.42
CA ALA A 583 -25.91 41.29 16.20
C ALA A 583 -25.72 39.82 15.76
N GLY A 584 -25.00 39.00 16.54
CA GLY A 584 -24.79 37.58 16.27
C GLY A 584 -23.59 37.25 15.39
N THR A 585 -22.71 38.21 15.10
CA THR A 585 -21.45 37.99 14.38
C THR A 585 -20.45 37.32 15.30
N GLU A 586 -20.11 36.06 15.02
CA GLU A 586 -19.12 35.29 15.78
C GLU A 586 -17.79 35.23 15.03
N LEU A 587 -16.70 35.58 15.73
CA LEU A 587 -15.33 35.50 15.22
C LEU A 587 -14.43 34.78 16.22
N THR A 588 -13.58 33.93 15.67
CA THR A 588 -12.45 33.30 16.34
C THR A 588 -11.22 34.18 16.20
N ALA A 589 -10.51 34.46 17.30
CA ALA A 589 -9.23 35.13 17.31
C ALA A 589 -8.16 34.28 18.01
N HIS A 590 -6.90 34.42 17.60
CA HIS A 590 -5.76 33.85 18.32
C HIS A 590 -5.08 34.94 19.15
N VAL A 591 -5.02 34.74 20.46
CA VAL A 591 -4.34 35.64 21.40
C VAL A 591 -3.30 34.87 22.23
N PRO A 592 -2.30 35.54 22.83
CA PRO A 592 -1.44 34.89 23.82
C PRO A 592 -2.30 34.26 24.94
N ALA A 593 -1.98 33.02 25.32
CA ALA A 593 -2.77 32.31 26.34
C ALA A 593 -2.72 33.03 27.69
N LEU A 594 -1.57 33.62 28.02
CA LEU A 594 -1.42 34.48 29.18
C LEU A 594 -2.14 35.82 28.92
N GLY A 595 -3.18 36.10 29.70
CA GLY A 595 -4.01 37.29 29.52
C GLY A 595 -5.19 37.11 28.56
N ALA A 596 -5.50 35.86 28.15
CA ALA A 596 -6.71 35.59 27.40
C ALA A 596 -7.97 35.98 28.23
N PRO A 597 -8.92 36.73 27.64
CA PRO A 597 -10.11 37.18 28.36
C PRO A 597 -11.03 35.99 28.69
N ALA A 598 -11.60 35.95 29.90
CA ALA A 598 -12.46 34.84 30.32
C ALA A 598 -13.81 34.84 29.55
N PRO A 599 -14.48 33.68 29.42
CA PRO A 599 -15.85 33.62 28.92
C PRO A 599 -16.77 34.58 29.68
N GLY A 600 -17.63 35.31 28.95
CA GLY A 600 -18.49 36.37 29.48
C GLY A 600 -17.85 37.76 29.53
N THR A 601 -16.55 37.90 29.27
CA THR A 601 -15.87 39.21 29.25
C THR A 601 -16.32 40.05 28.05
N ALA A 602 -16.62 41.32 28.29
CA ALA A 602 -16.86 42.30 27.23
C ALA A 602 -15.53 42.74 26.59
N VAL A 603 -15.42 42.57 25.29
CA VAL A 603 -14.23 42.86 24.50
C VAL A 603 -14.56 43.72 23.28
N ARG A 604 -13.54 44.28 22.65
CA ARG A 604 -13.63 44.96 21.36
C ARG A 604 -12.87 44.17 20.32
N LEU A 605 -13.58 43.80 19.25
CA LEU A 605 -13.01 43.14 18.08
C LEU A 605 -12.62 44.17 17.04
N THR A 606 -11.41 44.05 16.50
CA THR A 606 -10.92 44.90 15.41
C THR A 606 -10.42 44.01 14.28
N VAL A 607 -10.91 44.24 13.07
CA VAL A 607 -10.51 43.51 11.86
C VAL A 607 -9.82 44.47 10.90
N PRO A 608 -8.52 44.29 10.60
CA PRO A 608 -7.81 45.14 9.66
C PRO A 608 -8.38 45.01 8.22
N PRO A 609 -8.63 46.13 7.51
CA PRO A 609 -9.07 46.12 6.11
C PRO A 609 -8.25 45.21 5.18
N GLY A 610 -6.93 45.22 5.34
CA GLY A 610 -6.00 44.44 4.50
C GLY A 610 -5.98 42.94 4.81
N ALA A 611 -6.59 42.49 5.90
CA ALA A 611 -6.66 41.09 6.30
C ALA A 611 -7.95 40.39 5.83
N VAL A 612 -8.92 41.14 5.30
CA VAL A 612 -10.19 40.60 4.82
C VAL A 612 -10.07 40.20 3.36
N THR A 613 -10.40 38.95 3.07
CA THR A 613 -10.64 38.49 1.70
C THR A 613 -12.14 38.35 1.47
N THR A 614 -12.64 38.81 0.32
CA THR A 614 -14.06 38.84 -0.03
C THR A 614 -14.30 38.28 -1.43
N TRP A 615 -15.42 37.57 -1.59
CA TRP A 615 -15.89 36.99 -2.84
C TRP A 615 -17.38 37.23 -3.03
N PRO A 616 -17.84 37.64 -4.22
CA PRO A 616 -19.27 37.70 -4.53
C PRO A 616 -19.96 36.34 -4.31
N ARG A 617 -21.23 36.34 -3.91
CA ARG A 617 -21.97 35.08 -3.73
C ARG A 617 -22.14 34.36 -5.07
N GLY A 618 -21.62 33.12 -5.16
CA GLY A 618 -21.74 32.26 -6.36
C GLY A 618 -20.42 31.97 -7.09
N THR A 619 -19.30 32.55 -6.64
CA THR A 619 -17.94 32.26 -7.14
C THR A 619 -17.27 31.10 -6.44
#